data_AF-A0A945E458-F1
#
_entry.id   AF-A0A945E458-F1
#
_cell.length_a   1.000
_cell.length_b   1.000
_cell.length_c   1.000
_cell.angle_alpha   90.00
_cell.angle_beta   90.00
_cell.angle_gamma   90.00
#
_symmetry.space_group_name_H-M   'P 1'
#
loop_
_entity.id
_entity.type
_entity.pdbx_description
1 polymer ?
#
loop_
_entity_poly.entity_id
_entity_poly.type
_entity_poly.pdbx_seq_one_letter_code
_entity_poly.pdbx_strand_id
1 'polypeptide(L)'
;MRLRTRSGRRTRWLLGAVVVTSGWAAFDTLLGTRRITRAIAAPGRERTRSIQQAFPVEAGDTVMLGDSITADGDWRAALPDRQVRNRGISGDTTADLLERLDESLSGPPDVAVILIGTNDLEFGVAHAQTVRNTCMILDRISATAPGARVVLHAVLPRSDRYNTLVAPLNTALARVCGERDIEFLDLTVQFSGPDNRLEPSLTDDGLHPNGAGHQRWAELLRDVLES
;
A
#
# COMPACT_ATOMS: atom_id res chain seq x y z
N MET A 1 -76.68 15.30 -30.38
CA MET A 1 -76.09 15.73 -29.09
C MET A 1 -74.97 14.76 -28.72
N ARG A 2 -73.71 15.25 -28.71
CA ARG A 2 -72.49 14.65 -28.11
C ARG A 2 -71.96 13.33 -28.72
N LEU A 3 -70.67 12.99 -28.78
CA LEU A 3 -69.39 13.67 -28.56
C LEU A 3 -68.26 12.78 -29.14
N ARG A 4 -67.38 13.38 -29.95
CA ARG A 4 -65.90 13.30 -29.98
C ARG A 4 -65.16 12.15 -29.25
N THR A 5 -64.40 11.40 -30.06
CA THR A 5 -62.93 11.18 -30.08
C THR A 5 -62.10 10.83 -28.83
N ARG A 6 -61.14 9.92 -29.11
CA ARG A 6 -59.76 9.74 -28.59
C ARG A 6 -59.54 8.78 -27.41
N SER A 7 -59.17 7.55 -27.79
CA SER A 7 -58.44 6.60 -26.97
C SER A 7 -57.03 7.13 -26.62
N GLY A 8 -56.85 7.56 -25.38
CA GLY A 8 -55.52 7.81 -24.81
C GLY A 8 -54.94 6.54 -24.23
N ARG A 9 -53.92 5.96 -24.88
CA ARG A 9 -53.04 4.97 -24.25
C ARG A 9 -52.23 5.66 -23.15
N ARG A 10 -52.44 5.28 -21.89
CA ARG A 10 -51.52 5.59 -20.78
C ARG A 10 -50.69 4.36 -20.50
N THR A 11 -49.49 4.30 -21.08
CA THR A 11 -48.46 3.34 -20.70
C THR A 11 -47.86 3.79 -19.37
N ARG A 12 -48.05 3.00 -18.29
CA ARG A 12 -47.36 3.20 -17.01
C ARG A 12 -45.91 2.76 -17.19
N TRP A 13 -44.97 3.69 -17.07
CA TRP A 13 -43.57 3.39 -16.82
C TRP A 13 -43.42 3.02 -15.34
N LEU A 14 -43.17 1.75 -15.04
CA LEU A 14 -42.69 1.27 -13.73
C LEU A 14 -41.44 0.44 -13.97
N LEU A 15 -40.34 1.11 -14.27
CA LEU A 15 -38.99 0.53 -14.25
C LEU A 15 -38.07 1.57 -13.62
N GLY A 16 -37.82 1.43 -12.33
CA GLY A 16 -36.91 2.34 -11.63
C GLY A 16 -36.95 2.19 -10.13
N ALA A 17 -36.68 0.99 -9.59
CA ALA A 17 -36.29 0.80 -8.19
C ALA A 17 -35.95 -0.67 -7.87
N VAL A 18 -34.92 -1.27 -8.49
CA VAL A 18 -34.40 -2.58 -8.00
C VAL A 18 -32.87 -2.67 -7.91
N VAL A 19 -32.08 -1.75 -8.48
CA VAL A 19 -30.61 -1.97 -8.53
C VAL A 19 -29.80 -1.28 -7.41
N VAL A 20 -30.41 -0.48 -6.53
CA VAL A 20 -29.64 0.23 -5.49
C VAL A 20 -29.48 -0.60 -4.20
N THR A 21 -30.40 -1.49 -3.84
CA THR A 21 -30.37 -2.15 -2.51
C THR A 21 -29.29 -3.23 -2.37
N SER A 22 -28.97 -3.96 -3.44
CA SER A 22 -27.94 -5.01 -3.42
C SER A 22 -26.53 -4.46 -3.28
N GLY A 23 -26.25 -3.29 -3.87
CA GLY A 23 -24.98 -2.60 -3.73
C GLY A 23 -24.71 -2.15 -2.30
N TRP A 24 -25.72 -1.62 -1.61
CA TRP A 24 -25.58 -1.18 -0.22
C TRP A 24 -25.38 -2.34 0.76
N ALA A 25 -26.11 -3.45 0.61
CA ALA A 25 -25.95 -4.62 1.46
C ALA A 25 -24.59 -5.32 1.26
N ALA A 26 -24.13 -5.45 0.01
CA ALA A 26 -22.80 -5.99 -0.30
C ALA A 26 -21.68 -5.07 0.22
N PHE A 27 -21.87 -3.75 0.10
CA PHE A 27 -20.94 -2.74 0.61
C PHE A 27 -20.84 -2.77 2.15
N ASP A 28 -21.96 -2.84 2.86
CA ASP A 28 -22.00 -2.93 4.32
C ASP A 28 -21.41 -4.25 4.82
N THR A 29 -21.70 -5.36 4.12
CA THR A 29 -21.10 -6.68 4.42
C THR A 29 -19.57 -6.66 4.24
N LEU A 30 -19.08 -6.03 3.17
CA LEU A 30 -17.64 -5.89 2.89
C LEU A 30 -16.96 -5.02 3.97
N LEU A 31 -17.54 -3.87 4.30
CA LEU A 31 -17.04 -2.99 5.36
C LEU A 31 -17.09 -3.65 6.74
N GLY A 32 -18.18 -4.36 7.04
CA GLY A 32 -18.34 -5.13 8.28
C GLY A 32 -17.28 -6.21 8.42
N THR A 33 -17.03 -6.99 7.36
CA THR A 33 -16.00 -8.03 7.35
C THR A 33 -14.61 -7.43 7.58
N ARG A 34 -14.29 -6.31 6.95
CA ARG A 34 -12.99 -5.62 7.12
C ARG A 34 -12.78 -5.09 8.53
N ARG A 35 -13.83 -4.53 9.14
CA ARG A 35 -13.79 -4.08 10.54
C ARG A 35 -13.52 -5.25 11.48
N ILE A 36 -14.15 -6.41 11.23
CA ILE A 36 -13.93 -7.62 12.02
C ILE A 36 -12.50 -8.13 11.83
N THR A 37 -12.00 -8.25 10.59
CA THR A 37 -10.62 -8.68 10.32
C THR A 37 -9.59 -7.77 11.00
N ARG A 38 -9.77 -6.44 10.91
CA ARG A 38 -8.89 -5.48 11.62
C ARG A 38 -8.95 -5.65 13.13
N ALA A 39 -10.14 -5.84 13.71
CA ALA A 39 -10.30 -6.04 15.14
C ALA A 39 -9.60 -7.33 15.62
N ILE A 40 -9.67 -8.42 14.84
CA ILE A 40 -8.98 -9.68 15.13
C ILE A 40 -7.46 -9.50 15.04
N ALA A 41 -6.97 -8.72 14.07
CA ALA A 41 -5.54 -8.47 13.89
C ALA A 41 -4.94 -7.47 14.90
N ALA A 42 -5.76 -6.64 15.55
CA ALA A 42 -5.29 -5.54 16.41
C ALA A 42 -4.30 -5.96 17.52
N PRO A 43 -4.51 -7.06 18.28
CA PRO A 43 -3.55 -7.48 19.29
C PRO A 43 -2.18 -7.89 18.72
N GLY A 44 -2.16 -8.46 17.51
CA GLY A 44 -0.91 -8.80 16.82
C GLY A 44 -0.14 -7.56 16.40
N ARG A 45 -0.86 -6.55 15.87
CA ARG A 45 -0.28 -5.27 15.45
C ARG A 45 0.32 -4.50 16.63
N GLU A 46 -0.39 -4.45 17.75
CA GLU A 46 0.10 -3.79 18.97
C GLU A 46 1.35 -4.47 19.52
N ARG A 47 1.40 -5.81 19.48
CA ARG A 47 2.60 -6.57 19.84
C ARG A 47 3.78 -6.23 18.92
N THR A 48 3.55 -6.13 17.61
CA THR A 48 4.61 -5.77 16.66
C THR A 48 5.12 -4.35 16.93
N ARG A 49 4.23 -3.38 17.20
CA ARG A 49 4.62 -2.01 17.59
C ARG A 49 5.47 -2.01 18.85
N SER A 50 5.05 -2.74 19.90
CA SER A 50 5.80 -2.76 21.16
C SER A 50 7.18 -3.40 21.01
N ILE A 51 7.31 -4.44 20.17
CA ILE A 51 8.62 -5.02 19.83
C ILE A 51 9.48 -3.99 19.08
N GLN A 52 8.92 -3.31 18.08
CA GLN A 52 9.66 -2.29 17.33
C GLN A 52 10.13 -1.12 18.21
N GLN A 53 9.29 -0.68 19.16
CA GLN A 53 9.64 0.36 20.13
C GLN A 53 10.73 -0.08 21.12
N ALA A 54 10.76 -1.37 21.50
CA ALA A 54 11.81 -1.90 22.36
C ALA A 54 13.20 -1.92 21.69
N PHE A 55 13.25 -1.85 20.36
CA PHE A 55 14.47 -1.81 19.56
C PHE A 55 14.47 -0.58 18.64
N PRO A 56 14.71 0.63 19.19
CA PRO A 56 14.54 1.90 18.48
C PRO A 56 15.43 2.02 17.24
N VAL A 57 15.07 2.95 16.36
CA VAL A 57 15.94 3.38 15.25
C VAL A 57 17.05 4.27 15.79
N GLU A 58 18.27 4.06 15.31
CA GLU A 58 19.47 4.83 15.64
C GLU A 58 20.05 5.51 14.39
N ALA A 59 20.91 6.51 14.58
CA ALA A 59 21.67 7.10 13.47
C ALA A 59 22.57 6.03 12.81
N GLY A 60 22.70 6.04 11.49
CA GLY A 60 23.35 4.96 10.73
C GLY A 60 22.41 3.84 10.29
N ASP A 61 21.19 3.74 10.85
CA ASP A 61 20.26 2.71 10.46
C ASP A 61 19.65 2.96 9.06
N THR A 62 19.34 1.86 8.39
CA THR A 62 18.41 1.80 7.27
C THR A 62 17.07 1.27 7.78
N VAL A 63 16.02 2.05 7.67
CA VAL A 63 14.68 1.65 8.12
C VAL A 63 13.83 1.21 6.93
N MET A 64 13.21 0.03 7.05
CA MET A 64 12.26 -0.50 6.07
C MET A 64 10.85 -0.26 6.60
N LEU A 65 10.11 0.68 6.00
CA LEU A 65 8.76 1.06 6.39
C LEU A 65 7.74 0.45 5.42
N GLY A 66 6.66 -0.13 5.95
CA GLY A 66 5.61 -0.66 5.09
C GLY A 66 4.62 -1.60 5.77
N ASP A 67 4.01 -2.45 4.96
CA ASP A 67 2.98 -3.40 5.38
C ASP A 67 3.54 -4.84 5.56
N SER A 68 2.74 -5.86 5.23
CA SER A 68 3.15 -7.27 5.33
C SER A 68 4.31 -7.59 4.39
N ILE A 69 4.33 -7.01 3.19
CA ILE A 69 5.40 -7.25 2.21
C ILE A 69 6.74 -6.79 2.79
N THR A 70 6.76 -5.68 3.52
CA THR A 70 7.95 -5.25 4.25
C THR A 70 8.21 -6.12 5.49
N ALA A 71 7.16 -6.51 6.21
CA ALA A 71 7.30 -7.30 7.44
C ALA A 71 7.95 -8.68 7.21
N ASP A 72 7.64 -9.33 6.08
CA ASP A 72 8.07 -10.70 5.77
C ASP A 72 9.55 -10.80 5.37
N GLY A 73 10.20 -9.68 5.04
CA GLY A 73 11.60 -9.66 4.63
C GLY A 73 12.60 -9.86 5.77
N ASP A 74 13.55 -10.78 5.59
CA ASP A 74 14.77 -10.85 6.39
C ASP A 74 15.80 -9.83 5.88
N TRP A 75 15.51 -8.56 6.13
CA TRP A 75 16.32 -7.46 5.59
C TRP A 75 17.75 -7.42 6.12
N ARG A 76 17.98 -7.97 7.31
CA ARG A 76 19.31 -8.04 7.91
C ARG A 76 20.19 -9.03 7.15
N ALA A 77 19.65 -10.17 6.74
CA ALA A 77 20.37 -11.10 5.88
C ALA A 77 20.50 -10.57 4.43
N ALA A 78 19.46 -9.88 3.95
CA ALA A 78 19.41 -9.35 2.59
C ALA A 78 20.39 -8.19 2.32
N LEU A 79 20.61 -7.33 3.32
CA LEU A 79 21.46 -6.13 3.27
C LEU A 79 22.57 -6.22 4.34
N PRO A 80 23.52 -7.16 4.20
CA PRO A 80 24.47 -7.49 5.27
C PRO A 80 25.40 -6.35 5.68
N ASP A 81 25.65 -5.40 4.76
CA ASP A 81 26.52 -4.24 5.00
C ASP A 81 25.78 -3.05 5.65
N ARG A 82 24.50 -3.22 6.00
CA ARG A 82 23.67 -2.16 6.57
C ARG A 82 23.06 -2.59 7.90
N GLN A 83 22.92 -1.66 8.83
CA GLN A 83 22.11 -1.89 10.04
C GLN A 83 20.65 -1.68 9.69
N VAL A 84 19.91 -2.76 9.47
CA VAL A 84 18.51 -2.65 9.01
C VAL A 84 17.52 -2.81 10.16
N ARG A 85 16.54 -1.89 10.21
CA ARG A 85 15.38 -1.94 11.10
C ARG A 85 14.13 -2.24 10.28
N ASN A 86 13.57 -3.44 10.46
CA ASN A 86 12.27 -3.76 9.87
C ASN A 86 11.15 -3.08 10.68
N ARG A 87 10.39 -2.20 10.00
CA ARG A 87 9.20 -1.51 10.52
C ARG A 87 7.97 -1.81 9.68
N GLY A 88 7.92 -2.98 9.04
CA GLY A 88 6.73 -3.53 8.40
C GLY A 88 5.69 -4.00 9.42
N ILE A 89 4.40 -3.76 9.15
CA ILE A 89 3.29 -4.34 9.93
C ILE A 89 2.19 -4.82 8.98
N SER A 90 1.87 -6.10 9.06
CA SER A 90 0.85 -6.71 8.19
C SER A 90 -0.49 -5.97 8.23
N GLY A 91 -1.04 -5.74 7.03
CA GLY A 91 -2.32 -5.06 6.82
C GLY A 91 -2.30 -3.53 6.93
N ASP A 92 -1.14 -2.91 7.13
CA ASP A 92 -1.03 -1.45 7.16
C ASP A 92 -1.46 -0.81 5.83
N THR A 93 -2.27 0.22 5.94
CA THR A 93 -2.49 1.22 4.90
C THR A 93 -1.55 2.40 5.08
N THR A 94 -1.52 3.31 4.11
CA THR A 94 -0.83 4.59 4.26
C THR A 94 -1.26 5.39 5.49
N ALA A 95 -2.54 5.32 5.89
CA ALA A 95 -3.04 5.99 7.08
C ALA A 95 -2.50 5.34 8.37
N ASP A 96 -2.43 4.00 8.41
CA ASP A 96 -1.91 3.27 9.57
C ASP A 96 -0.40 3.51 9.74
N LEU A 97 0.37 3.50 8.64
CA LEU A 97 1.80 3.83 8.68
C LEU A 97 2.02 5.28 9.16
N LEU A 98 1.23 6.23 8.66
CA LEU A 98 1.30 7.62 9.08
C LEU A 98 1.02 7.79 10.59
N GLU A 99 0.03 7.06 11.12
CA GLU A 99 -0.32 7.10 12.55
C GLU A 99 0.85 6.67 13.45
N ARG A 100 1.56 5.60 13.08
CA ARG A 100 2.67 5.04 13.87
C ARG A 100 4.05 5.54 13.44
N LEU A 101 4.12 6.53 12.56
CA LEU A 101 5.38 6.89 11.89
C LEU A 101 6.44 7.36 12.90
N ASP A 102 6.04 8.15 13.88
CA ASP A 102 6.94 8.66 14.92
C ASP A 102 7.54 7.55 15.78
N GLU A 103 6.74 6.54 16.11
CA GLU A 103 7.23 5.35 16.84
C GLU A 103 8.17 4.50 15.97
N SER A 104 7.89 4.47 14.66
CA SER A 104 8.68 3.73 13.68
C SER A 104 10.01 4.42 13.37
N LEU A 105 10.11 5.72 13.67
CA LEU A 105 11.26 6.62 13.46
C LEU A 105 11.71 7.27 14.77
N SER A 106 11.76 6.48 15.86
CA SER A 106 12.14 6.97 17.19
C SER A 106 13.49 7.70 17.24
N GLY A 107 14.37 7.46 16.26
CA GLY A 107 15.60 8.20 16.01
C GLY A 107 15.77 8.46 14.50
N PRO A 108 16.71 9.34 14.10
CA PRO A 108 16.89 9.70 12.70
C PRO A 108 17.67 8.60 11.95
N PRO A 109 17.06 7.87 11.00
CA PRO A 109 17.80 6.93 10.15
C PRO A 109 18.66 7.68 9.13
N ASP A 110 19.66 7.00 8.59
CA ASP A 110 20.41 7.48 7.41
C ASP A 110 19.62 7.24 6.12
N VAL A 111 18.84 6.14 6.09
CA VAL A 111 18.01 5.77 4.95
C VAL A 111 16.63 5.31 5.39
N ALA A 112 15.59 5.79 4.73
CA ALA A 112 14.23 5.29 4.86
C ALA A 112 13.72 4.73 3.52
N VAL A 113 13.49 3.42 3.47
CA VAL A 113 12.87 2.73 2.32
C VAL A 113 11.41 2.48 2.63
N ILE A 114 10.51 2.94 1.77
CA ILE A 114 9.06 2.90 2.01
C ILE A 114 8.38 2.10 0.91
N LEU A 115 7.68 1.03 1.28
CA LEU A 115 6.73 0.33 0.39
C LEU A 115 5.39 0.24 1.09
N ILE A 116 4.39 0.97 0.61
CA ILE A 116 3.06 1.03 1.23
C ILE A 116 1.99 1.36 0.18
N GLY A 117 0.76 0.93 0.43
CA GLY A 117 -0.41 1.31 -0.37
C GLY A 117 -1.12 0.15 -1.05
N THR A 118 -0.57 -1.08 -1.03
CA THR A 118 -1.30 -2.24 -1.58
C THR A 118 -2.59 -2.50 -0.81
N ASN A 119 -2.57 -2.32 0.52
CA ASN A 119 -3.75 -2.46 1.35
C ASN A 119 -4.76 -1.32 1.14
N ASP A 120 -4.32 -0.11 0.79
CA ASP A 120 -5.22 0.98 0.41
C ASP A 120 -6.11 0.58 -0.77
N LEU A 121 -5.50 -0.02 -1.81
CA LEU A 121 -6.22 -0.53 -2.98
C LEU A 121 -7.25 -1.58 -2.58
N GLU A 122 -6.83 -2.52 -1.74
CA GLU A 122 -7.72 -3.55 -1.24
C GLU A 122 -8.87 -2.93 -0.45
N PHE A 123 -8.58 -2.04 0.50
CA PHE A 123 -9.56 -1.38 1.36
C PHE A 123 -10.42 -0.33 0.63
N GLY A 124 -10.18 -0.06 -0.66
CA GLY A 124 -10.96 0.86 -1.47
C GLY A 124 -10.69 2.34 -1.14
N VAL A 125 -9.52 2.63 -0.58
CA VAL A 125 -9.06 4.00 -0.37
C VAL A 125 -8.75 4.61 -1.74
N ALA A 126 -9.25 5.81 -1.99
CA ALA A 126 -9.01 6.48 -3.27
C ALA A 126 -7.51 6.80 -3.46
N HIS A 127 -6.97 6.65 -4.67
CA HIS A 127 -5.57 6.96 -4.96
C HIS A 127 -5.17 8.37 -4.49
N ALA A 128 -6.05 9.35 -4.65
CA ALA A 128 -5.79 10.71 -4.19
C ALA A 128 -5.58 10.79 -2.66
N GLN A 129 -6.27 9.95 -1.88
CA GLN A 129 -6.04 9.86 -0.44
C GLN A 129 -4.75 9.12 -0.12
N THR A 130 -4.47 8.01 -0.80
CA THR A 130 -3.20 7.26 -0.66
C THR A 130 -2.00 8.17 -0.95
N VAL A 131 -2.03 8.90 -2.06
CA VAL A 131 -0.98 9.87 -2.43
C VAL A 131 -0.85 10.99 -1.40
N ARG A 132 -1.98 11.54 -0.90
CA ARG A 132 -1.94 12.55 0.18
C ARG A 132 -1.28 12.02 1.45
N ASN A 133 -1.64 10.82 1.88
CA ASN A 133 -1.03 10.20 3.06
C ASN A 133 0.46 9.95 2.84
N THR A 134 0.85 9.49 1.65
CA THR A 134 2.27 9.32 1.30
C THR A 134 3.01 10.66 1.34
N CYS A 135 2.46 11.75 0.80
CA CYS A 135 3.05 13.09 0.95
C CYS A 135 3.26 13.46 2.43
N MET A 136 2.26 13.21 3.29
CA MET A 136 2.38 13.48 4.72
C MET A 136 3.45 12.63 5.41
N ILE A 137 3.61 11.36 5.00
CA ILE A 137 4.68 10.48 5.47
C ILE A 137 6.04 11.07 5.09
N LEU A 138 6.22 11.47 3.82
CA LEU A 138 7.47 12.06 3.32
C LEU A 138 7.79 13.40 4.03
N ASP A 139 6.78 14.26 4.20
CA ASP A 139 6.90 15.54 4.94
C ASP A 139 7.32 15.28 6.39
N ARG A 140 6.74 14.28 7.04
CA ARG A 140 7.06 13.92 8.42
C ARG A 140 8.48 13.37 8.54
N ILE A 141 8.92 12.50 7.63
CA ILE A 141 10.30 11.98 7.59
C ILE A 141 11.29 13.12 7.39
N SER A 142 11.03 14.03 6.46
CA SER A 142 11.90 15.20 6.23
C SER A 142 12.01 16.08 7.48
N ALA A 143 10.93 16.20 8.26
CA ALA A 143 10.95 16.96 9.51
C ALA A 143 11.67 16.24 10.67
N THR A 144 11.52 14.93 10.81
CA THR A 144 12.11 14.16 11.93
C THR A 144 13.53 13.68 11.67
N ALA A 145 13.89 13.50 10.39
CA ALA A 145 15.19 13.03 9.95
C ALA A 145 15.64 13.79 8.67
N PRO A 146 15.95 15.09 8.78
CA PRO A 146 16.24 15.94 7.62
C PRO A 146 17.46 15.53 6.79
N GLY A 147 18.36 14.70 7.34
CA GLY A 147 19.51 14.14 6.63
C GLY A 147 19.27 12.75 6.02
N ALA A 148 18.10 12.16 6.22
CA ALA A 148 17.82 10.81 5.74
C ALA A 148 17.64 10.82 4.21
N ARG A 149 18.31 9.88 3.52
CA ARG A 149 17.97 9.53 2.14
C ARG A 149 16.64 8.78 2.15
N VAL A 150 15.68 9.21 1.35
CA VAL A 150 14.36 8.57 1.25
C VAL A 150 14.22 7.88 -0.09
N VAL A 151 13.84 6.61 -0.07
CA VAL A 151 13.52 5.80 -1.24
C VAL A 151 12.05 5.37 -1.15
N LEU A 152 11.21 5.89 -2.04
CA LEU A 152 9.83 5.43 -2.16
C LEU A 152 9.73 4.34 -3.22
N HIS A 153 9.31 3.16 -2.80
CA HIS A 153 9.09 2.03 -3.69
C HIS A 153 7.71 2.12 -4.35
N ALA A 154 7.65 1.82 -5.65
CA ALA A 154 6.40 1.62 -6.37
C ALA A 154 5.61 0.46 -5.74
N VAL A 155 4.27 0.56 -5.66
CA VAL A 155 3.45 -0.58 -5.24
C VAL A 155 3.69 -1.75 -6.21
N LEU A 156 3.98 -2.93 -5.68
CA LEU A 156 4.26 -4.12 -6.49
C LEU A 156 3.01 -4.56 -7.28
N PRO A 157 3.19 -5.24 -8.42
CA PRO A 157 2.10 -5.90 -9.13
C PRO A 157 1.34 -6.89 -8.23
N ARG A 158 0.09 -7.16 -8.57
CA ARG A 158 -0.77 -8.15 -7.89
C ARG A 158 -1.33 -9.15 -8.89
N SER A 159 -1.70 -10.33 -8.40
CA SER A 159 -2.37 -11.37 -9.19
C SER A 159 -3.88 -11.44 -8.94
N ASP A 160 -4.47 -10.43 -8.32
CA ASP A 160 -5.92 -10.31 -8.08
C ASP A 160 -6.59 -9.13 -8.83
N ARG A 161 -7.86 -8.85 -8.52
CA ARG A 161 -8.65 -7.81 -9.20
C ARG A 161 -8.12 -6.38 -9.01
N TYR A 162 -7.22 -6.16 -8.04
CA TYR A 162 -6.70 -4.84 -7.72
C TYR A 162 -5.47 -4.44 -8.56
N ASN A 163 -4.90 -5.37 -9.34
CA ASN A 163 -3.72 -5.12 -10.16
C ASN A 163 -3.87 -3.92 -11.12
N THR A 164 -5.06 -3.72 -11.69
CA THR A 164 -5.32 -2.61 -12.63
C THR A 164 -5.27 -1.24 -11.97
N LEU A 165 -5.31 -1.18 -10.62
CA LEU A 165 -5.20 0.05 -9.85
C LEU A 165 -3.75 0.42 -9.52
N VAL A 166 -2.81 -0.53 -9.63
CA VAL A 166 -1.40 -0.33 -9.26
C VAL A 166 -0.71 0.70 -10.16
N ALA A 167 -0.77 0.53 -11.49
CA ALA A 167 -0.05 1.42 -12.41
C ALA A 167 -0.49 2.90 -12.33
N PRO A 168 -1.79 3.23 -12.25
CA PRO A 168 -2.22 4.61 -12.04
C PRO A 168 -1.78 5.20 -10.69
N LEU A 169 -1.75 4.39 -9.61
CA LEU A 169 -1.23 4.83 -8.32
C LEU A 169 0.27 5.12 -8.41
N ASN A 170 1.05 4.21 -8.98
CA ASN A 170 2.51 4.36 -9.14
C ASN A 170 2.86 5.56 -10.01
N THR A 171 2.09 5.85 -11.07
CA THR A 171 2.25 7.07 -11.87
C THR A 171 2.12 8.33 -11.02
N ALA A 172 1.14 8.37 -10.12
CA ALA A 172 0.93 9.51 -9.24
C ALA A 172 2.03 9.64 -8.18
N LEU A 173 2.51 8.52 -7.62
CA LEU A 173 3.60 8.50 -6.64
C LEU A 173 4.94 8.91 -7.27
N ALA A 174 5.26 8.41 -8.47
CA ALA A 174 6.44 8.79 -9.22
C ALA A 174 6.50 10.31 -9.48
N ARG A 175 5.34 10.90 -9.81
CA ARG A 175 5.23 12.36 -9.96
C ARG A 175 5.53 13.10 -8.66
N VAL A 176 4.99 12.65 -7.53
CA VAL A 176 5.28 13.25 -6.21
C VAL A 176 6.77 13.18 -5.89
N CYS A 177 7.41 12.04 -6.16
CA CYS A 177 8.84 11.87 -5.98
C CYS A 177 9.66 12.82 -6.85
N GLY A 178 9.33 12.92 -8.14
CA GLY A 178 10.01 13.85 -9.06
C GLY A 178 9.84 15.33 -8.68
N GLU A 179 8.67 15.72 -8.17
CA GLU A 179 8.42 17.09 -7.68
C GLU A 179 9.19 17.42 -6.38
N ARG A 180 9.65 16.40 -5.65
CA ARG A 180 10.30 16.52 -4.34
C ARG A 180 11.78 16.11 -4.33
N ASP A 181 12.33 15.73 -5.48
CA ASP A 181 13.68 15.16 -5.61
C ASP A 181 13.91 13.95 -4.68
N ILE A 182 12.90 13.09 -4.59
CA ILE A 182 12.92 11.85 -3.82
C ILE A 182 13.10 10.69 -4.79
N GLU A 183 13.95 9.73 -4.43
CA GLU A 183 14.18 8.55 -5.24
C GLU A 183 12.92 7.67 -5.30
N PHE A 184 12.49 7.36 -6.53
CA PHE A 184 11.37 6.47 -6.79
C PHE A 184 11.87 5.15 -7.35
N LEU A 185 11.77 4.08 -6.56
CA LEU A 185 12.20 2.74 -6.94
C LEU A 185 11.04 1.98 -7.59
N ASP A 186 11.04 1.94 -8.92
CA ASP A 186 10.04 1.21 -9.69
C ASP A 186 10.57 -0.16 -10.15
N LEU A 187 10.19 -1.20 -9.40
CA LEU A 187 10.49 -2.60 -9.73
C LEU A 187 9.32 -3.32 -10.40
N THR A 188 8.29 -2.60 -10.86
CA THR A 188 7.07 -3.24 -11.39
C THR A 188 7.36 -4.18 -12.56
N VAL A 189 8.26 -3.81 -13.47
CA VAL A 189 8.66 -4.65 -14.61
C VAL A 189 9.37 -5.92 -14.16
N GLN A 190 10.26 -5.81 -13.17
CA GLN A 190 11.09 -6.90 -12.64
C GLN A 190 10.25 -7.90 -11.82
N PHE A 191 9.08 -7.48 -11.35
CA PHE A 191 8.11 -8.29 -10.62
C PHE A 191 6.91 -8.72 -11.47
N SER A 192 6.82 -8.27 -12.73
CA SER A 192 5.70 -8.60 -13.60
C SER A 192 5.99 -9.82 -14.48
N GLY A 193 5.03 -10.72 -14.57
CA GLY A 193 4.96 -11.73 -15.63
C GLY A 193 4.42 -11.16 -16.95
N PRO A 194 4.24 -12.01 -17.98
CA PRO A 194 3.82 -11.57 -19.32
C PRO A 194 2.47 -10.85 -19.40
N ASP A 195 1.61 -11.02 -18.40
CA ASP A 195 0.27 -10.42 -18.31
C ASP A 195 0.22 -9.17 -17.40
N ASN A 196 1.40 -8.63 -17.03
CA ASN A 196 1.57 -7.51 -16.08
C ASN A 196 1.02 -7.81 -14.68
N ARG A 197 0.86 -9.08 -14.31
CA ARG A 197 0.56 -9.52 -12.93
C ARG A 197 1.84 -9.92 -12.22
N LEU A 198 1.77 -10.10 -10.91
CA LEU A 198 2.90 -10.58 -10.13
C LEU A 198 3.39 -11.93 -10.68
N GLU A 199 4.66 -11.99 -11.07
CA GLU A 199 5.28 -13.17 -11.66
C GLU A 199 5.07 -14.40 -10.75
N PRO A 200 4.39 -15.46 -11.24
CA PRO A 200 4.06 -16.63 -10.43
C PRO A 200 5.25 -17.30 -9.74
N SER A 201 6.47 -17.22 -10.29
CA SER A 201 7.64 -17.77 -9.60
C SER A 201 8.07 -16.97 -8.36
N LEU A 202 7.61 -15.72 -8.21
CA LEU A 202 8.01 -14.81 -7.14
C LEU A 202 6.96 -14.72 -6.01
N THR A 203 5.87 -15.46 -6.06
CA THR A 203 4.79 -15.38 -5.06
C THR A 203 4.08 -16.71 -4.91
N ASP A 204 3.60 -16.99 -3.69
CA ASP A 204 2.83 -18.20 -3.40
C ASP A 204 1.32 -17.93 -3.34
N ASP A 205 0.91 -16.66 -3.21
CA ASP A 205 -0.49 -16.25 -3.03
C ASP A 205 -0.95 -15.14 -4.00
N GLY A 206 -0.05 -14.62 -4.84
CA GLY A 206 -0.37 -13.57 -5.79
C GLY A 206 -0.28 -12.14 -5.23
N LEU A 207 0.21 -11.95 -4.01
CA LEU A 207 0.39 -10.65 -3.35
C LEU A 207 1.76 -10.52 -2.69
N HIS A 208 2.15 -11.51 -1.89
CA HIS A 208 3.39 -11.46 -1.11
C HIS A 208 4.55 -12.06 -1.93
N PRO A 209 5.69 -11.36 -2.05
CA PRO A 209 6.90 -11.96 -2.57
C PRO A 209 7.31 -13.17 -1.72
N ASN A 210 7.58 -14.30 -2.35
CA ASN A 210 8.19 -15.45 -1.68
C ASN A 210 9.70 -15.24 -1.51
N GLY A 211 10.44 -16.26 -1.06
CA GLY A 211 11.90 -16.16 -0.89
C GLY A 211 12.65 -15.71 -2.15
N ALA A 212 12.26 -16.17 -3.33
CA ALA A 212 12.86 -15.74 -4.60
C ALA A 212 12.50 -14.28 -4.92
N GLY A 213 11.26 -13.87 -4.63
CA GLY A 213 10.82 -12.47 -4.73
C GLY A 213 11.60 -11.53 -3.82
N HIS A 214 11.79 -11.89 -2.55
CA HIS A 214 12.59 -11.10 -1.60
C HIS A 214 14.07 -11.05 -1.96
N GLN A 215 14.65 -12.15 -2.48
CA GLN A 215 16.02 -12.13 -2.98
C GLN A 215 16.18 -11.15 -4.14
N ARG A 216 15.27 -11.20 -5.13
CA ARG A 216 15.27 -10.27 -6.26
C ARG A 216 15.11 -8.82 -5.79
N TRP A 217 14.21 -8.57 -4.85
CA TRP A 217 14.02 -7.24 -4.29
C TRP A 217 15.30 -6.73 -3.63
N ALA A 218 15.93 -7.55 -2.78
CA ALA A 218 17.16 -7.20 -2.10
C ALA A 218 18.30 -6.86 -3.07
N GLU A 219 18.47 -7.65 -4.12
CA GLU A 219 19.48 -7.41 -5.16
C GLU A 219 19.29 -6.04 -5.81
N LEU A 220 18.07 -5.73 -6.27
CA LEU A 220 17.75 -4.47 -6.94
C LEU A 220 17.80 -3.26 -5.98
N LEU A 221 17.44 -3.47 -4.72
CA LEU A 221 17.52 -2.42 -3.70
C LEU A 221 18.97 -2.10 -3.33
N ARG A 222 19.88 -3.09 -3.30
CA ARG A 222 21.31 -2.81 -3.04
C ARG A 222 21.93 -1.89 -4.08
N ASP A 223 21.67 -2.16 -5.35
CA ASP A 223 22.18 -1.33 -6.46
C ASP A 223 21.79 0.14 -6.29
N VAL A 224 20.56 0.38 -5.82
CA VAL A 224 20.05 1.70 -5.47
C VAL A 224 20.77 2.28 -4.25
N LEU A 225 20.89 1.54 -3.17
CA LEU A 225 21.48 2.05 -1.92
C LEU A 225 22.99 2.29 -2.00
N GLU A 226 23.67 1.74 -3.00
CA GLU A 226 25.11 1.88 -3.25
C GLU A 226 25.45 2.97 -4.28
N SER A 227 24.48 3.44 -5.07
CA SER A 227 24.64 4.58 -6.00
C SER A 227 24.62 5.92 -5.26
#